data_AF-A0A158L1E2-F1
#
_entry.id   AF-A0A158L1E2-F1
#
_cell.length_a   1.000
_cell.length_b   1.000
_cell.length_c   1.000
_cell.angle_alpha   90.00
_cell.angle_beta   90.00
_cell.angle_gamma   90.00
#
_symmetry.space_group_name_H-M   'P 1'
#
loop_
_entity.id
_entity.type
_entity.pdbx_description
1 polymer ?
#
loop_
_entity_poly.entity_id
_entity_poly.type
_entity_poly.pdbx_seq_one_letter_code
_entity_poly.pdbx_strand_id
1 'polypeptide(L)'
;MNLPSKPSEDGCLKLSAADRILAECRQGTAATKEQSTCWDDLNGDYQDMSGTLLRHTMVSEVLRDQDLHGFIEDKTTFKTNVNLFASDLRQLSNDLMELRKLHAGKSGGSEDAEEVLHSIHIYEQYNLWMQRNDGVLMPTVYHVLEATNKAELARARAHGSRSHHG
;
A
#
# COMPACT_ATOMS: atom_id res chain seq x y z
N MET A 1 -21.48 -1.61 -41.43
CA MET A 1 -22.00 -0.65 -40.42
C MET A 1 -21.20 -0.90 -39.15
N ASN A 2 -20.23 -0.05 -38.85
CA ASN A 2 -19.43 -0.14 -37.62
C ASN A 2 -20.20 0.56 -36.51
N LEU A 3 -20.62 -0.20 -35.50
CA LEU A 3 -21.11 0.36 -34.25
C LEU A 3 -19.91 0.95 -33.48
N PRO A 4 -20.02 2.17 -32.93
CA PRO A 4 -18.98 2.72 -32.07
C PRO A 4 -18.93 1.91 -30.77
N SER A 5 -17.74 1.39 -30.46
CA SER A 5 -17.42 0.77 -29.18
C SER A 5 -17.73 1.74 -28.04
N LYS A 6 -18.55 1.30 -27.08
CA LYS A 6 -18.79 2.05 -25.84
C LYS A 6 -17.45 2.29 -25.12
N PRO A 7 -17.23 3.48 -24.53
CA PRO A 7 -16.09 3.69 -23.65
C PRO A 7 -16.23 2.74 -22.44
N SER A 8 -15.14 2.04 -22.14
CA SER A 8 -15.00 1.17 -20.97
C SER A 8 -15.02 2.04 -19.71
N GLU A 9 -15.99 1.82 -18.84
CA GLU A 9 -16.15 2.48 -17.53
C GLU A 9 -15.17 1.96 -16.47
N ASP A 10 -13.93 1.61 -16.85
CA ASP A 10 -12.89 1.14 -15.92
C ASP A 10 -12.11 2.30 -15.27
N GLY A 11 -12.86 3.29 -14.79
CA GLY A 11 -12.35 4.44 -14.05
C GLY A 11 -13.29 4.87 -12.94
N CYS A 12 -14.19 3.99 -12.48
CA CYS A 12 -15.05 4.26 -11.34
C CYS A 12 -14.17 4.33 -10.08
N LEU A 13 -13.70 5.54 -9.77
CA LEU A 13 -13.28 5.91 -8.42
C LEU A 13 -14.48 5.60 -7.54
N LYS A 14 -14.49 4.41 -6.91
CA LYS A 14 -15.51 4.05 -5.94
C LYS A 14 -15.42 5.10 -4.85
N LEU A 15 -16.40 6.00 -4.81
CA LEU A 15 -16.57 6.94 -3.72
C LEU A 15 -16.58 6.11 -2.43
N SER A 16 -15.65 6.40 -1.52
CA SER A 16 -15.62 5.73 -0.22
C SER A 16 -16.98 5.91 0.47
N ALA A 17 -17.37 5.04 1.41
CA ALA A 17 -18.56 5.32 2.23
C ALA A 17 -18.51 6.72 2.85
N ALA A 18 -17.31 7.20 3.24
CA ALA A 18 -17.14 8.57 3.74
C ALA A 18 -17.49 9.64 2.69
N ASP A 19 -17.05 9.49 1.43
CA ASP A 19 -17.40 10.43 0.36
C ASP A 19 -18.89 10.38 0.00
N ARG A 20 -19.50 9.20 0.04
CA ARG A 20 -20.94 9.01 -0.16
C ARG A 20 -21.74 9.70 0.94
N ILE A 21 -21.39 9.44 2.20
CA ILE A 21 -22.04 10.05 3.38
C ILE A 21 -21.87 11.57 3.39
N LEU A 22 -20.67 12.08 3.08
CA LEU A 22 -20.42 13.51 2.97
C LEU A 22 -21.18 14.15 1.79
N ALA A 23 -21.31 13.44 0.67
CA ALA A 23 -22.10 13.91 -0.48
C ALA A 23 -23.60 13.96 -0.16
N GLU A 24 -24.12 12.95 0.55
CA GLU A 24 -25.52 12.90 1.00
C GLU A 24 -25.83 13.99 2.02
N CYS A 25 -24.96 14.21 3.01
CA CYS A 25 -25.06 15.31 3.96
C CYS A 25 -25.08 16.69 3.26
N ARG A 26 -24.32 16.87 2.17
CA ARG A 26 -24.29 18.12 1.39
C ARG A 26 -25.55 18.33 0.55
N GLN A 27 -26.22 17.26 0.12
CA GLN A 27 -27.39 17.35 -0.76
C GLN A 27 -28.71 17.58 -0.02
N GLY A 28 -28.73 17.48 1.32
CA GLY A 28 -29.93 17.75 2.13
C GLY A 28 -31.08 16.76 1.91
N THR A 29 -30.87 15.73 1.09
CA THR A 29 -31.76 14.59 0.92
C THR A 29 -31.61 13.68 2.13
N ALA A 30 -32.71 13.45 2.86
CA ALA A 30 -32.80 12.36 3.81
C ALA A 30 -32.31 11.09 3.10
N ALA A 31 -31.18 10.56 3.54
CA ALA A 31 -30.55 9.38 2.99
C ALA A 31 -31.64 8.36 2.69
N THR A 32 -31.74 7.92 1.42
CA THR A 32 -32.38 6.63 1.17
C THR A 32 -31.70 5.66 2.14
N LYS A 33 -32.49 4.84 2.85
CA LYS A 33 -32.01 3.85 3.84
C LYS A 33 -31.16 2.74 3.19
N GLU A 34 -30.22 3.09 2.31
CA GLU A 34 -29.10 2.24 2.00
C GLU A 34 -28.33 2.11 3.31
N GLN A 35 -28.35 0.90 3.85
CA GLN A 35 -27.59 0.58 5.04
C GLN A 35 -26.14 0.96 4.76
N SER A 36 -25.60 1.87 5.58
CA SER A 36 -24.19 2.18 5.58
C SER A 36 -23.38 0.88 5.61
N THR A 37 -22.29 0.83 4.85
CA THR A 37 -21.32 -0.28 4.88
C THR A 37 -20.01 0.16 5.53
N CYS A 38 -20.04 1.22 6.34
CA CYS A 38 -18.83 1.91 6.80
C CYS A 38 -17.83 1.01 7.55
N TRP A 39 -18.30 0.03 8.33
CA TRP A 39 -17.40 -0.90 9.02
C TRP A 39 -16.84 -1.95 8.07
N ASP A 40 -17.61 -2.40 7.09
CA ASP A 40 -17.12 -3.30 6.04
C ASP A 40 -16.10 -2.61 5.12
N ASP A 41 -16.33 -1.35 4.78
CA ASP A 41 -15.38 -0.53 4.01
C ASP A 41 -14.04 -0.41 4.78
N LEU A 42 -14.06 -0.08 6.08
CA LEU A 42 -12.86 -0.03 6.93
C LEU A 42 -12.15 -1.38 7.06
N ASN A 43 -12.90 -2.49 7.10
CA ASN A 43 -12.32 -3.83 7.06
C ASN A 43 -11.64 -4.08 5.70
N GLY A 44 -12.24 -3.63 4.59
CA GLY A 44 -11.64 -3.68 3.26
C GLY A 44 -10.34 -2.89 3.19
N ASP A 45 -10.33 -1.64 3.67
CA ASP A 45 -9.14 -0.79 3.71
C ASP A 45 -8.00 -1.44 4.50
N TYR A 46 -8.32 -2.04 5.66
CA TYR A 46 -7.34 -2.78 6.45
C TYR A 46 -6.74 -3.96 5.66
N GLN A 47 -7.55 -4.72 4.92
CA GLN A 47 -7.07 -5.84 4.11
C GLN A 47 -6.17 -5.35 2.96
N ASP A 48 -6.58 -4.28 2.28
CA ASP A 48 -5.80 -3.71 1.17
C ASP A 48 -4.43 -3.21 1.64
N MET A 49 -4.39 -2.51 2.78
CA MET A 49 -3.15 -2.03 3.39
C MET A 49 -2.27 -3.14 3.95
N SER A 50 -2.88 -4.18 4.53
CA SER A 50 -2.17 -5.40 4.93
C SER A 50 -1.54 -6.09 3.72
N GLY A 51 -2.26 -6.13 2.59
CA GLY A 51 -1.75 -6.61 1.31
C GLY A 51 -0.56 -5.79 0.80
N THR A 52 -0.58 -4.47 0.98
CA THR A 52 0.57 -3.60 0.67
C THR A 52 1.80 -3.94 1.52
N LEU A 53 1.64 -4.10 2.83
CA LEU A 53 2.74 -4.53 3.70
C LEU A 53 3.31 -5.89 3.31
N LEU A 54 2.44 -6.85 2.95
CA LEU A 54 2.88 -8.16 2.50
C LEU A 54 3.71 -8.07 1.21
N ARG A 55 3.34 -7.22 0.26
CA ARG A 55 4.14 -7.00 -0.97
C ARG A 55 5.55 -6.50 -0.66
N HIS A 56 5.71 -5.63 0.35
CA HIS A 56 7.03 -5.16 0.78
C HIS A 56 7.93 -6.28 1.31
N THR A 57 7.35 -7.36 1.84
CA THR A 57 8.15 -8.52 2.28
C THR A 57 8.87 -9.22 1.13
N MET A 58 8.39 -9.09 -0.11
CA MET A 58 9.08 -9.62 -1.30
C MET A 58 10.44 -8.94 -1.52
N VAL A 59 10.60 -7.68 -1.12
CA VAL A 59 11.91 -7.01 -1.13
C VAL A 59 12.91 -7.76 -0.24
N SER A 60 12.44 -8.38 0.85
CA SER A 60 13.29 -9.15 1.76
C SER A 60 13.87 -10.40 1.13
N GLU A 61 13.26 -10.96 0.09
CA GLU A 61 13.81 -12.12 -0.63
C GLU A 61 15.09 -11.73 -1.38
N VAL A 62 15.08 -10.57 -2.06
CA VAL A 62 16.24 -10.04 -2.78
C VAL A 62 17.38 -9.70 -1.81
N LEU A 63 17.04 -9.22 -0.61
CA LEU A 63 18.02 -8.89 0.44
C LEU A 63 18.70 -10.11 1.08
N ARG A 64 18.19 -11.33 0.85
CA ARG A 64 18.80 -12.56 1.38
C ARG A 64 19.88 -13.13 0.47
N ASP A 65 19.97 -12.69 -0.78
CA ASP A 65 20.98 -13.15 -1.73
C ASP A 65 22.37 -12.56 -1.38
N GLN A 66 23.17 -13.35 -0.66
CA GLN A 66 24.51 -12.95 -0.25
C GLN A 66 25.48 -12.82 -1.43
N ASP A 67 25.27 -13.57 -2.52
CA ASP A 67 26.11 -13.48 -3.70
C ASP A 67 25.87 -12.15 -4.42
N LEU A 68 24.61 -11.70 -4.48
CA LEU A 68 24.23 -10.41 -5.04
C LEU A 68 24.89 -9.23 -4.30
N HIS A 69 25.06 -9.33 -2.98
CA HIS A 69 25.73 -8.30 -2.17
C HIS A 69 27.19 -8.07 -2.59
N GLY A 70 27.83 -9.04 -3.22
CA GLY A 70 29.17 -8.91 -3.80
C GLY A 70 29.22 -7.87 -4.94
N PHE A 71 28.12 -7.69 -5.65
CA PHE A 71 27.99 -6.84 -6.84
C PHE A 71 27.36 -5.47 -6.56
N ILE A 72 26.97 -5.19 -5.31
CA ILE A 72 26.49 -3.87 -4.88
C ILE A 72 27.67 -2.90 -4.86
N GLU A 73 27.54 -1.80 -5.62
CA GLU A 73 28.57 -0.77 -5.78
C GLU A 73 28.82 0.01 -4.48
N ASP A 74 27.78 0.65 -3.96
CA ASP A 74 27.83 1.38 -2.68
C ASP A 74 27.15 0.60 -1.56
N LYS A 75 27.93 -0.28 -0.91
CA LYS A 75 27.47 -1.14 0.18
C LYS A 75 27.04 -0.35 1.42
N THR A 76 27.63 0.82 1.66
CA THR A 76 27.34 1.63 2.85
C THR A 76 25.96 2.27 2.72
N THR A 77 25.71 2.96 1.62
CA THR A 77 24.41 3.56 1.34
C THR A 77 23.32 2.49 1.23
N PHE A 78 23.61 1.37 0.56
CA PHE A 78 22.68 0.25 0.48
C PHE A 78 22.28 -0.28 1.86
N LYS A 79 23.25 -0.54 2.74
CA LYS A 79 22.98 -1.00 4.10
C LYS A 79 22.14 0.00 4.90
N THR A 80 22.42 1.30 4.77
CA THR A 80 21.62 2.36 5.40
C THR A 80 20.17 2.31 4.92
N ASN A 81 19.95 2.24 3.60
CA ASN A 81 18.60 2.17 3.02
C ASN A 81 17.84 0.92 3.46
N VAL A 82 18.52 -0.24 3.52
CA VAL A 82 17.91 -1.49 4.01
C VAL A 82 17.48 -1.37 5.48
N ASN A 83 18.32 -0.78 6.33
CA ASN A 83 17.99 -0.58 7.74
C ASN A 83 16.82 0.40 7.92
N LEU A 84 16.79 1.49 7.16
CA LEU A 84 15.69 2.45 7.14
C LEU A 84 14.40 1.79 6.69
N PHE A 85 14.42 1.09 5.55
CA PHE A 85 13.29 0.31 5.05
C PHE A 85 12.73 -0.65 6.10
N ALA A 86 13.60 -1.44 6.75
CA ALA A 86 13.18 -2.39 7.77
C ALA A 86 12.61 -1.72 9.03
N SER A 87 13.09 -0.51 9.38
CA SER A 87 12.56 0.27 10.50
C SER A 87 11.19 0.85 10.17
N ASP A 88 11.06 1.49 9.01
CA ASP A 88 9.83 2.14 8.58
C ASP A 88 8.71 1.13 8.33
N LEU A 89 9.04 -0.04 7.75
CA LEU A 89 8.08 -1.12 7.56
C LEU A 89 7.53 -1.66 8.89
N ARG A 90 8.39 -1.78 9.92
CA ARG A 90 7.95 -2.18 11.26
C ARG A 90 7.05 -1.13 11.89
N GLN A 91 7.39 0.15 11.75
CA GLN A 91 6.56 1.23 12.27
C GLN A 91 5.19 1.25 11.59
N LEU A 92 5.14 1.19 10.25
CA LEU A 92 3.88 1.14 9.50
C LEU A 92 3.05 -0.09 9.85
N SER A 93 3.68 -1.25 10.04
CA SER A 93 2.98 -2.45 10.49
C SER A 93 2.35 -2.26 11.87
N ASN A 94 3.06 -1.66 12.83
CA ASN A 94 2.52 -1.38 14.15
C ASN A 94 1.36 -0.38 14.09
N ASP A 95 1.53 0.71 13.33
CA ASP A 95 0.49 1.73 13.15
C ASP A 95 -0.79 1.10 12.56
N LEU A 96 -0.65 0.22 11.55
CA LEU A 96 -1.79 -0.47 10.94
C LEU A 96 -2.52 -1.38 11.93
N MET A 97 -1.78 -2.07 12.81
CA MET A 97 -2.37 -2.89 13.86
C MET A 97 -3.12 -2.05 14.90
N GLU A 98 -2.59 -0.89 15.28
CA GLU A 98 -3.32 0.03 16.18
C GLU A 98 -4.59 0.57 15.53
N LEU A 99 -4.56 0.92 14.23
CA LEU A 99 -5.76 1.33 13.50
C LEU A 99 -6.82 0.22 13.45
N ARG A 100 -6.40 -1.03 13.23
CA ARG A 100 -7.33 -2.17 13.24
C ARG A 100 -8.04 -2.33 14.58
N LYS A 101 -7.36 -2.06 15.70
CA LYS A 101 -7.96 -2.16 17.04
C LYS A 101 -9.13 -1.19 17.24
N LEU A 102 -9.11 -0.02 16.59
CA LEU A 102 -10.15 1.01 16.73
C LEU A 102 -11.53 0.54 16.24
N HIS A 103 -11.57 -0.42 15.31
CA HIS A 103 -12.80 -0.98 14.77
C HIS A 103 -12.84 -2.52 14.84
N ALA A 104 -12.03 -3.11 15.72
CA ALA A 104 -12.00 -4.55 15.91
C ALA A 104 -13.38 -5.08 16.30
N GLY A 105 -13.83 -6.13 15.61
CA GLY A 105 -15.14 -6.75 15.84
C GLY A 105 -16.34 -5.99 15.27
N LYS A 106 -16.14 -4.85 14.59
CA LYS A 106 -17.21 -4.14 13.87
C LYS A 106 -17.35 -4.66 12.43
N SER A 107 -18.58 -4.71 11.94
CA SER A 107 -18.95 -5.17 10.58
C SER A 107 -20.28 -4.54 10.16
N GLY A 108 -20.58 -4.54 8.86
CA GLY A 108 -21.76 -3.89 8.27
C GLY A 108 -21.59 -2.37 8.25
N GLY A 109 -22.64 -1.65 8.63
CA GLY A 109 -22.51 -0.25 9.00
C GLY A 109 -23.51 0.13 10.07
N SER A 110 -23.69 1.43 10.26
CA SER A 110 -24.44 1.98 11.37
C SER A 110 -25.47 2.99 10.91
N GLU A 111 -26.61 3.03 11.60
CA GLU A 111 -27.62 4.09 11.49
C GLU A 111 -27.36 5.21 12.50
N ASP A 112 -26.45 5.00 13.47
CA ASP A 112 -26.07 6.03 14.43
C ASP A 112 -25.08 7.02 13.80
N ALA A 113 -25.45 8.30 13.85
CA ALA A 113 -24.65 9.37 13.25
C ALA A 113 -23.28 9.51 13.92
N GLU A 114 -23.17 9.26 15.23
CA GLU A 114 -21.89 9.32 15.94
C GLU A 114 -20.97 8.18 15.51
N GLU A 115 -21.48 6.96 15.42
CA GLU A 115 -20.74 5.82 14.88
C GLU A 115 -20.28 6.03 13.42
N VAL A 116 -21.14 6.61 12.59
CA VAL A 116 -20.79 6.95 11.21
C VAL A 116 -19.66 7.99 11.18
N LEU A 117 -19.76 9.07 11.94
CA LEU A 117 -18.69 10.08 12.03
C LEU A 117 -17.38 9.48 12.55
N HIS A 118 -17.46 8.58 13.52
CA HIS A 118 -16.30 7.86 14.05
C HIS A 118 -15.64 6.99 12.97
N SER A 119 -16.43 6.29 12.14
CA SER A 119 -15.90 5.49 11.04
C SER A 119 -15.17 6.35 9.99
N ILE A 120 -15.71 7.54 9.68
CA ILE A 120 -15.07 8.51 8.78
C ILE A 120 -13.71 8.94 9.34
N HIS A 121 -13.66 9.25 10.63
CA HIS A 121 -12.39 9.63 11.27
C HIS A 121 -11.34 8.52 11.19
N ILE A 122 -11.73 7.26 11.42
CA ILE A 122 -10.81 6.11 11.28
C ILE A 122 -10.34 5.97 9.81
N TYR A 123 -11.24 6.14 8.85
CA TYR A 123 -10.90 6.11 7.43
C TYR A 123 -9.85 7.17 7.05
N GLU A 124 -9.97 8.40 7.58
CA GLU A 124 -8.95 9.43 7.40
C GLU A 124 -7.58 8.99 7.94
N GLN A 125 -7.53 8.25 9.06
CA GLN A 125 -6.27 7.72 9.58
C GLN A 125 -5.67 6.65 8.66
N TYR A 126 -6.50 5.81 8.04
CA TYR A 126 -6.05 4.88 6.99
C TYR A 126 -5.46 5.63 5.79
N ASN A 127 -6.08 6.72 5.35
CA ASN A 127 -5.52 7.55 4.28
C ASN A 127 -4.16 8.17 4.65
N LEU A 128 -4.02 8.68 5.88
CA LEU A 128 -2.74 9.19 6.37
C LEU A 128 -1.67 8.10 6.44
N TRP A 129 -2.05 6.88 6.83
CA TRP A 129 -1.16 5.72 6.78
C TRP A 129 -0.66 5.45 5.35
N MET A 130 -1.56 5.47 4.36
CA MET A 130 -1.20 5.26 2.96
C MET A 130 -0.27 6.37 2.43
N GLN A 131 -0.55 7.62 2.78
CA GLN A 131 0.33 8.75 2.44
C GLN A 131 1.74 8.60 3.01
N ARG A 132 1.89 8.03 4.22
CA ARG A 132 3.21 7.73 4.79
C ARG A 132 3.90 6.58 4.07
N ASN A 133 3.16 5.53 3.71
CA ASN A 133 3.70 4.46 2.87
C ASN A 133 4.29 5.04 1.58
N ASP A 134 3.53 5.87 0.87
CA ASP A 134 3.93 6.41 -0.43
C ASP A 134 5.02 7.48 -0.32
N GLY A 135 4.93 8.35 0.70
CA GLY A 135 5.84 9.48 0.87
C GLY A 135 7.16 9.14 1.55
N VAL A 136 7.22 8.06 2.33
CA VAL A 136 8.39 7.72 3.17
C VAL A 136 8.96 6.35 2.82
N LEU A 137 8.12 5.31 2.82
CA LEU A 137 8.60 3.94 2.62
C LEU A 137 8.99 3.67 1.16
N MET A 138 8.11 4.06 0.22
CA MET A 138 8.30 3.78 -1.21
C MET A 138 9.60 4.33 -1.81
N PRO A 139 10.03 5.58 -1.53
CA PRO A 139 11.34 6.08 -1.98
C PRO A 139 12.49 5.16 -1.56
N THR A 140 12.50 4.70 -0.31
CA THR A 140 13.53 3.80 0.21
C THR A 140 13.47 2.43 -0.48
N VAL A 141 12.26 1.89 -0.70
CA VAL A 141 12.06 0.66 -1.48
C VAL A 141 12.65 0.80 -2.88
N TYR A 142 12.38 1.90 -3.59
CA TYR A 142 12.90 2.12 -4.93
C TYR A 142 14.43 2.17 -4.95
N HIS A 143 15.06 2.84 -3.99
CA HIS A 143 16.52 2.87 -3.90
C HIS A 143 17.13 1.49 -3.65
N VAL A 144 16.50 0.67 -2.79
CA VAL A 144 16.94 -0.71 -2.56
C VAL A 144 16.81 -1.53 -3.85
N LEU A 145 15.66 -1.47 -4.51
CA LEU A 145 15.39 -2.21 -5.75
C LEU A 145 16.31 -1.79 -6.90
N GLU A 146 16.58 -0.49 -7.03
CA GLU A 146 17.49 0.03 -8.05
C GLU A 146 18.92 -0.50 -7.82
N ALA A 147 19.40 -0.47 -6.57
CA ALA A 147 20.72 -0.99 -6.21
C ALA A 147 20.83 -2.49 -6.49
N THR A 148 19.80 -3.28 -6.12
CA THR A 148 19.77 -4.72 -6.40
C THR A 148 19.70 -5.02 -7.89
N ASN A 149 18.93 -4.26 -8.68
CA ASN A 149 18.87 -4.43 -10.13
C ASN A 149 20.21 -4.12 -10.80
N LYS A 150 20.92 -3.08 -10.36
CA LYS A 150 22.28 -2.77 -10.84
C LYS A 150 23.26 -3.91 -10.52
N ALA A 151 23.18 -4.45 -9.31
CA ALA A 151 23.98 -5.60 -8.89
C ALA A 151 23.68 -6.85 -9.72
N GLU A 152 22.42 -7.12 -10.05
CA GLU A 152 22.01 -8.24 -10.92
C GLU A 152 22.64 -8.13 -12.31
N LEU A 153 22.61 -6.93 -12.91
CA LEU A 153 23.24 -6.67 -14.20
C LEU A 153 24.76 -6.83 -14.14
N ALA A 154 25.41 -6.36 -13.07
CA ALA A 154 26.84 -6.53 -12.88
C ALA A 154 27.22 -8.01 -12.71
N ARG A 155 26.43 -8.77 -11.95
CA ARG A 155 26.55 -10.21 -11.79
C ARG A 155 26.45 -10.93 -13.14
N ALA A 156 25.41 -10.65 -13.90
CA ALA A 156 25.21 -11.25 -15.23
C ALA A 156 26.40 -10.99 -16.18
N ARG A 157 26.95 -9.76 -16.19
CA ARG A 157 28.14 -9.43 -16.99
C ARG A 157 29.37 -10.22 -16.55
N ALA A 158 29.62 -10.33 -15.25
CA ALA A 158 30.77 -11.07 -14.72
C ALA A 158 30.71 -12.57 -15.05
N HIS A 159 29.51 -13.16 -15.03
CA HIS A 159 29.32 -14.57 -15.42
C HIS A 159 29.33 -14.78 -16.94
N GLY A 160 28.75 -13.88 -17.72
CA GLY A 160 28.76 -13.95 -19.19
C GLY A 160 30.15 -13.76 -19.81
N SER A 161 31.05 -12.99 -19.17
CA SER A 161 32.43 -12.86 -19.65
C SER A 161 33.28 -14.12 -19.45
N ARG A 162 32.88 -15.04 -18.55
CA ARG A 162 33.63 -16.28 -18.28
C ARG A 162 33.38 -17.38 -19.32
N SER A 163 32.28 -17.33 -20.08
CA SER A 163 31.93 -18.36 -21.08
C SER A 163 32.58 -18.19 -22.45
N HIS A 164 33.31 -17.08 -22.69
CA HIS A 164 33.93 -16.78 -24.00
C HIS A 164 35.46 -16.91 -24.03
N HIS A 165 36.09 -17.47 -22.99
CA HIS A 165 37.54 -17.69 -22.93
C HIS A 165 37.93 -19.16 -22.68
N GLY A 166 37.01 -20.10 -22.94
CA GLY A 166 37.24 -21.55 -22.87
C GLY A 166 37.32 -22.18 -24.25
#